data_AF-A0A955WRH6-F1
#
_entry.id   AF-A0A955WRH6-F1
#
_cell.length_a   1.000
_cell.length_b   1.000
_cell.length_c   1.000
_cell.angle_alpha   90.00
_cell.angle_beta   90.00
_cell.angle_gamma   90.00
#
_symmetry.space_group_name_H-M   'P 1'
#
loop_
_entity.id
_entity.type
_entity.pdbx_description
1 polymer ?
#
loop_
_entity_poly.entity_id
_entity_poly.type
_entity_poly.pdbx_seq_one_letter_code
_entity_poly.pdbx_strand_id
1 'polypeptide(L)'
;MCRPDCNEIACGNGDLCNPDSGLCEPAPVCVPETCNEKDDDCDGMLDEGVQNACGGCGDVPEETCNGRDDDCDGTVDETVLNACGACGDVPEEACNDVDDDCDGEVDEGLRNACGACGPALAELCNDIDDDCDGTVDEGARNACGDCGPPAAEV
;
A
#
# COMPACT_ATOMS: atom_id res chain seq x y z
N MET A 1 -37.41 49.64 11.78
CA MET A 1 -36.82 50.06 10.50
C MET A 1 -35.34 50.30 10.74
N CYS A 2 -34.49 49.52 10.10
CA CYS A 2 -33.04 49.69 10.18
C CYS A 2 -32.68 51.13 9.78
N ARG A 3 -31.93 51.86 10.62
CA ARG A 3 -31.48 53.23 10.29
C ARG A 3 -30.10 53.14 9.64
N PRO A 4 -29.91 53.65 8.41
CA PRO A 4 -28.68 53.51 7.63
C PRO A 4 -27.49 54.35 8.13
N ASP A 5 -27.63 55.09 9.25
CA ASP A 5 -26.62 56.05 9.72
C ASP A 5 -25.74 55.51 10.87
N CYS A 6 -25.98 54.30 11.36
CA CYS A 6 -25.07 53.62 12.28
C CYS A 6 -24.31 52.55 11.50
N ASN A 7 -23.00 52.67 11.45
CA ASN A 7 -22.04 51.65 11.02
C ASN A 7 -22.03 50.41 11.96
N GLU A 8 -23.16 50.13 12.61
CA GLU A 8 -23.43 49.03 13.52
C GLU A 8 -24.64 48.30 12.94
N ILE A 9 -24.35 47.20 12.25
CA ILE A 9 -25.31 46.24 11.71
C ILE A 9 -25.92 45.44 12.88
N ALA A 10 -26.54 46.13 13.84
CA ALA A 10 -27.11 45.50 15.02
C ALA A 10 -28.50 46.08 15.28
N CYS A 11 -29.53 45.30 14.96
CA CYS A 11 -30.79 45.49 15.66
C CYS A 11 -30.52 45.20 17.15
N GLY A 12 -30.96 46.09 18.05
CA GLY A 12 -30.74 45.91 19.49
C GLY A 12 -31.26 44.53 19.94
N ASN A 13 -30.53 43.88 20.87
CA ASN A 13 -30.70 42.49 21.33
C ASN A 13 -30.09 41.39 20.43
N GLY A 14 -29.20 41.73 19.49
CA GLY A 14 -28.45 40.75 18.70
C GLY A 14 -29.15 40.26 17.43
N ASP A 15 -30.29 40.87 17.08
CA ASP A 15 -31.03 40.59 15.84
C ASP A 15 -30.26 41.10 14.60
N LEU A 16 -30.44 40.42 13.46
CA LEU A 16 -29.84 40.80 12.17
C LEU A 16 -30.83 41.64 11.35
N CYS A 17 -30.31 42.63 10.61
CA CYS A 17 -31.12 43.41 9.67
C CYS A 17 -31.21 42.69 8.33
N ASN A 18 -32.43 42.35 7.90
CA ASN A 18 -32.66 41.79 6.58
C ASN A 18 -32.64 42.91 5.50
N PRO A 19 -31.74 42.85 4.51
CA PRO A 19 -31.59 43.91 3.50
C PRO A 19 -32.78 44.01 2.53
N ASP A 20 -33.55 42.93 2.34
CA ASP A 20 -34.69 42.89 1.43
C ASP A 20 -35.98 43.39 2.09
N SER A 21 -36.17 43.12 3.38
CA SER A 21 -37.39 43.51 4.12
C SER A 21 -37.21 44.78 4.97
N GLY A 22 -35.98 45.17 5.30
CA GLY A 22 -35.67 46.29 6.20
C GLY A 22 -36.16 46.08 7.64
N LEU A 23 -36.50 44.84 7.99
CA LEU A 23 -36.95 44.40 9.30
C LEU A 23 -35.81 43.72 10.07
N CYS A 24 -35.90 43.78 11.39
CA CYS A 24 -35.06 43.01 12.29
C CYS A 24 -35.63 41.61 12.37
N GLU A 25 -34.83 40.62 12.00
CA GLU A 25 -35.17 39.21 12.13
C GLU A 25 -34.32 38.60 13.25
N PRO A 26 -34.85 37.62 14.00
CA PRO A 26 -34.07 36.94 15.03
C PRO A 26 -32.80 36.39 14.39
N ALA A 27 -31.65 36.66 15.02
CA ALA A 27 -30.41 36.06 14.58
C ALA A 27 -30.55 34.52 14.59
N PRO A 28 -29.90 33.83 13.64
CA PRO A 28 -29.77 32.38 13.69
C PRO A 28 -29.33 31.97 15.10
N VAL A 29 -29.99 30.96 15.67
CA VAL A 29 -29.61 30.44 16.97
C VAL A 29 -28.34 29.65 16.75
N CYS A 30 -27.21 30.19 17.21
CA CYS A 30 -25.93 29.53 17.11
C CYS A 30 -25.91 28.31 18.05
N VAL A 31 -25.61 27.14 17.51
CA VAL A 31 -25.55 25.84 18.19
C VAL A 31 -24.19 25.18 17.91
N PRO A 32 -23.76 24.18 18.71
CA PRO A 32 -22.51 23.49 18.40
C PRO A 32 -22.56 22.87 17.01
N GLU A 33 -21.42 22.94 16.32
CA GLU A 33 -21.26 22.40 14.98
C GLU A 33 -21.76 20.96 14.86
N THR A 34 -22.49 20.72 13.78
CA THR A 34 -22.86 19.41 13.31
C THR A 34 -22.50 19.35 11.85
N CYS A 35 -21.78 18.32 11.42
CA CYS A 35 -21.37 18.27 10.01
C CYS A 35 -22.58 18.29 9.06
N ASN A 36 -22.83 19.46 8.48
CA ASN A 36 -23.99 19.72 7.64
C ASN A 36 -23.74 20.80 6.57
N GLU A 37 -22.48 21.22 6.38
CA GLU A 37 -22.03 22.25 5.44
C GLU A 37 -22.57 23.66 5.77
N LYS A 38 -22.90 23.92 7.04
CA LYS A 38 -23.32 25.23 7.53
C LYS A 38 -22.51 25.61 8.75
N ASP A 39 -22.45 26.91 8.93
CA ASP A 39 -21.95 27.56 10.13
C ASP A 39 -23.09 27.53 11.16
N ASP A 40 -23.16 26.43 11.91
CA ASP A 40 -24.18 26.20 12.94
C ASP A 40 -23.88 27.07 14.17
N ASP A 41 -22.61 27.38 14.46
CA ASP A 41 -22.16 28.13 15.63
C ASP A 41 -21.90 29.63 15.39
N CYS A 42 -22.08 30.07 14.15
CA CYS A 42 -22.00 31.44 13.65
C CYS A 42 -20.61 32.10 13.79
N ASP A 43 -19.51 31.35 13.83
CA ASP A 43 -18.17 31.90 13.97
C ASP A 43 -17.50 32.27 12.62
N GLY A 44 -18.16 31.93 11.51
CA GLY A 44 -17.70 32.19 10.14
C GLY A 44 -16.85 31.07 9.54
N MET A 45 -16.65 29.96 10.26
CA MET A 45 -16.11 28.71 9.74
C MET A 45 -17.26 27.73 9.47
N LEU A 46 -16.96 26.66 8.72
CA LEU A 46 -17.94 25.62 8.42
C LEU A 46 -17.46 24.32 9.04
N ASP A 47 -18.31 23.67 9.84
CA ASP A 47 -18.08 22.33 10.38
C ASP A 47 -16.73 22.20 11.13
N GLU A 48 -16.24 23.26 11.77
CA GLU A 48 -14.96 23.23 12.48
C GLU A 48 -15.03 22.36 13.74
N GLY A 49 -13.95 21.65 14.04
CA GLY A 49 -13.90 20.73 15.17
C GLY A 49 -14.74 19.45 15.01
N VAL A 50 -15.54 19.32 13.95
CA VAL A 50 -16.27 18.09 13.59
C VAL A 50 -15.75 17.40 12.31
N GLN A 51 -14.84 18.05 11.58
CA GLN A 51 -14.12 17.46 10.45
C GLN A 51 -13.06 16.44 10.89
N ASN A 52 -12.80 15.45 10.04
CA ASN A 52 -11.71 14.48 10.18
C ASN A 52 -10.39 15.01 9.60
N ALA A 53 -9.35 14.17 9.60
CA ALA A 53 -8.01 14.55 9.12
C ALA A 53 -8.00 15.02 7.65
N CYS A 54 -8.91 14.52 6.82
CA CYS A 54 -9.08 14.92 5.43
C CYS A 54 -9.88 16.22 5.24
N GLY A 55 -10.40 16.84 6.31
CA GLY A 55 -11.30 17.98 6.22
C GLY A 55 -12.72 17.60 5.77
N GLY A 56 -13.01 16.29 5.67
CA GLY A 56 -14.34 15.76 5.44
C GLY A 56 -15.03 15.44 6.77
N CYS A 57 -16.23 14.87 6.70
CA CYS A 57 -16.97 14.51 7.91
C CYS A 57 -17.12 13.02 8.11
N GLY A 58 -17.24 12.62 9.38
CA GLY A 58 -17.27 11.22 9.77
C GLY A 58 -15.85 10.65 9.88
N ASP A 59 -15.74 9.33 9.86
CA ASP A 59 -14.44 8.66 9.90
C ASP A 59 -13.65 8.91 8.60
N VAL A 60 -12.34 8.80 8.69
CA VAL A 60 -11.48 8.84 7.49
C VAL A 60 -11.73 7.58 6.64
N PRO A 61 -11.60 7.67 5.30
CA PRO A 61 -11.63 6.49 4.43
C PRO A 61 -10.59 5.44 4.84
N GLU A 62 -10.82 4.18 4.49
CA GLU A 62 -9.75 3.16 4.54
C GLU A 62 -8.85 3.33 3.32
N GLU A 63 -7.55 3.08 3.50
CA GLU A 63 -6.58 3.08 2.42
C GLU A 63 -6.95 2.10 1.30
N THR A 64 -6.77 2.57 0.07
CA THR A 64 -6.83 1.74 -1.13
C THR A 64 -5.59 1.99 -1.94
N CYS A 65 -4.94 0.93 -2.44
CA CYS A 65 -3.76 1.15 -3.29
C CYS A 65 -4.12 1.88 -4.59
N ASN A 66 -3.92 3.20 -4.58
CA ASN A 66 -4.27 4.09 -5.65
C ASN A 66 -3.23 5.24 -5.82
N GLY A 67 -2.19 5.26 -4.99
CA GLY A 67 -1.13 6.28 -5.00
C GLY A 67 -1.53 7.58 -4.32
N ARG A 68 -2.53 7.54 -3.43
CA ARG A 68 -3.00 8.68 -2.64
C ARG A 68 -3.07 8.28 -1.18
N ASP A 69 -3.00 9.31 -0.36
CA ASP A 69 -3.30 9.27 1.07
C ASP A 69 -4.83 9.41 1.19
N ASP A 70 -5.53 8.28 1.32
CA ASP A 70 -6.99 8.25 1.37
C ASP A 70 -7.51 8.59 2.77
N ASP A 71 -6.73 8.28 3.82
CA ASP A 71 -7.07 8.51 5.23
C ASP A 71 -6.49 9.82 5.81
N CYS A 72 -5.63 10.49 5.05
CA CYS A 72 -4.98 11.77 5.35
C CYS A 72 -4.06 11.73 6.59
N ASP A 73 -3.43 10.59 6.88
CA ASP A 73 -2.46 10.45 7.97
C ASP A 73 -1.04 10.95 7.60
N GLY A 74 -0.81 11.28 6.32
CA GLY A 74 0.45 11.78 5.78
C GLY A 74 1.35 10.69 5.21
N THR A 75 0.91 9.44 5.20
CA THR A 75 1.50 8.34 4.45
C THR A 75 0.62 7.98 3.25
N VAL A 76 1.12 7.14 2.35
CA VAL A 76 0.43 6.84 1.08
C VAL A 76 0.37 5.34 0.92
N ASP A 77 -0.84 4.83 0.68
CA ASP A 77 -1.13 3.41 0.49
C ASP A 77 -0.61 2.54 1.65
N GLU A 78 -0.48 3.07 2.87
CA GLU A 78 -0.03 2.29 4.01
C GLU A 78 -1.06 1.22 4.39
N THR A 79 -0.60 0.18 5.09
CA THR A 79 -1.40 -1.01 5.44
C THR A 79 -1.89 -1.89 4.28
N VAL A 80 -1.90 -1.39 3.03
CA VAL A 80 -2.30 -2.12 1.82
C VAL A 80 -1.13 -2.58 0.96
N LEU A 81 0.11 -2.23 1.33
CA LEU A 81 1.32 -2.74 0.70
C LEU A 81 1.61 -4.19 1.13
N ASN A 82 2.16 -4.97 0.21
CA ASN A 82 2.67 -6.31 0.45
C ASN A 82 4.08 -6.28 1.08
N ALA A 83 4.68 -7.47 1.26
CA ALA A 83 6.02 -7.62 1.84
C ALA A 83 7.10 -6.83 1.06
N CYS A 84 6.93 -6.67 -0.25
CA CYS A 84 7.82 -5.88 -1.11
C CYS A 84 7.60 -4.35 -1.01
N GLY A 85 6.63 -3.89 -0.22
CA GLY A 85 6.26 -2.47 -0.19
C GLY A 85 5.57 -2.02 -1.48
N ALA A 86 5.02 -2.95 -2.26
CA ALA A 86 4.27 -2.69 -3.48
C ALA A 86 2.81 -3.11 -3.27
N CYS A 87 1.94 -2.69 -4.18
CA CYS A 87 0.53 -3.04 -4.10
C CYS A 87 0.21 -4.38 -4.76
N GLY A 88 -0.81 -5.03 -4.22
CA GLY A 88 -1.28 -6.34 -4.69
C GLY A 88 -0.49 -7.49 -4.06
N ASP A 89 -0.66 -8.69 -4.58
CA ASP A 89 0.05 -9.86 -4.08
C ASP A 89 1.56 -9.76 -4.35
N VAL A 90 2.36 -10.46 -3.56
CA VAL A 90 3.80 -10.61 -3.85
C VAL A 90 3.99 -11.39 -5.16
N PRO A 91 5.01 -11.06 -5.97
CA PRO A 91 5.38 -11.86 -7.13
C PRO A 91 5.66 -13.32 -6.78
N GLU A 92 5.59 -14.21 -7.77
CA GLU A 92 6.17 -15.55 -7.63
C GLU A 92 7.70 -15.45 -7.78
N GLU A 93 8.42 -16.24 -7.00
CA GLU A 93 9.87 -16.32 -7.07
C GLU A 93 10.34 -16.73 -8.48
N ALA A 94 11.33 -16.01 -9.03
CA ALA A 94 11.97 -16.37 -10.27
C ALA A 94 13.49 -16.48 -10.06
N CYS A 95 14.10 -17.46 -10.74
CA CYS A 95 15.52 -17.71 -10.54
C CYS A 95 16.37 -16.67 -11.30
N ASN A 96 16.65 -15.55 -10.64
CA ASN A 96 17.26 -14.35 -11.22
C ASN A 96 18.27 -13.65 -10.28
N ASP A 97 18.64 -14.28 -9.15
CA ASP A 97 19.49 -13.73 -8.09
C ASP A 97 18.87 -12.50 -7.37
N VAL A 98 17.54 -12.38 -7.37
CA VAL A 98 16.75 -11.38 -6.66
C VAL A 98 15.71 -12.09 -5.80
N ASP A 99 15.44 -11.53 -4.62
CA ASP A 99 14.31 -11.89 -3.77
C ASP A 99 13.05 -11.25 -4.38
N ASP A 100 12.30 -12.01 -5.19
CA ASP A 100 11.16 -11.49 -5.96
C ASP A 100 9.90 -11.43 -5.09
N ASP A 101 9.74 -12.33 -4.12
CA ASP A 101 8.59 -12.38 -3.20
C ASP A 101 8.80 -11.63 -1.87
N CYS A 102 10.01 -11.12 -1.65
CA CYS A 102 10.43 -10.29 -0.52
C CYS A 102 10.30 -10.99 0.83
N ASP A 103 10.51 -12.31 0.87
CA ASP A 103 10.50 -13.11 2.10
C ASP A 103 11.85 -13.10 2.85
N GLY A 104 12.89 -12.56 2.22
CA GLY A 104 14.24 -12.42 2.76
C GLY A 104 15.21 -13.53 2.35
N GLU A 105 14.77 -14.52 1.58
CA GLU A 105 15.60 -15.52 0.92
C GLU A 105 15.73 -15.20 -0.58
N VAL A 106 16.71 -15.79 -1.28
CA VAL A 106 16.97 -15.48 -2.70
C VAL A 106 16.92 -16.78 -3.52
N ASP A 107 16.00 -16.82 -4.47
CA ASP A 107 15.69 -17.94 -5.35
C ASP A 107 15.36 -19.25 -4.61
N GLU A 108 14.64 -19.17 -3.47
CA GLU A 108 14.25 -20.36 -2.71
C GLU A 108 13.31 -21.26 -3.53
N GLY A 109 13.59 -22.57 -3.49
CA GLY A 109 12.86 -23.62 -4.16
C GLY A 109 13.22 -23.74 -5.63
N LEU A 110 14.07 -22.85 -6.14
CA LEU A 110 14.45 -22.79 -7.56
C LEU A 110 15.90 -23.19 -7.82
N ARG A 111 16.74 -23.21 -6.78
CA ARG A 111 18.14 -23.65 -6.86
C ARG A 111 18.25 -25.17 -6.67
N ASN A 112 19.04 -25.82 -7.52
CA ASN A 112 19.43 -27.23 -7.35
C ASN A 112 20.54 -27.40 -6.30
N ALA A 113 20.99 -28.65 -6.11
CA ALA A 113 22.08 -28.98 -5.18
C ALA A 113 23.40 -28.26 -5.51
N CYS A 114 23.63 -27.90 -6.77
CA CYS A 114 24.77 -27.09 -7.20
C CYS A 114 24.61 -25.59 -6.88
N GLY A 115 23.47 -25.16 -6.35
CA GLY A 115 23.13 -23.75 -6.14
C GLY A 115 22.78 -23.01 -7.44
N ALA A 116 22.64 -23.73 -8.56
CA ALA A 116 22.28 -23.16 -9.85
C ALA A 116 20.76 -23.24 -10.08
N CYS A 117 20.24 -22.35 -10.92
CA CYS A 117 18.83 -22.32 -11.28
C CYS A 117 18.39 -23.54 -12.09
N GLY A 118 17.23 -24.10 -11.74
CA GLY A 118 16.60 -25.19 -12.47
C GLY A 118 17.05 -26.58 -11.99
N PRO A 119 16.71 -27.66 -12.73
CA PRO A 119 17.08 -29.01 -12.32
C PRO A 119 18.60 -29.21 -12.31
N ALA A 120 19.08 -30.13 -11.48
CA ALA A 120 20.45 -30.62 -11.57
C ALA A 120 20.72 -31.22 -12.96
N LEU A 121 21.96 -31.09 -13.45
CA LEU A 121 22.35 -31.71 -14.71
C LEU A 121 22.44 -33.23 -14.51
N ALA A 122 22.46 -34.00 -15.60
CA ALA A 122 22.77 -35.42 -15.49
C ALA A 122 24.29 -35.60 -15.52
N GLU A 123 24.80 -36.54 -14.74
CA GLU A 123 26.22 -36.90 -14.71
C GLU A 123 26.79 -37.17 -16.10
N LEU A 124 27.89 -36.49 -16.40
CA LEU A 124 28.79 -36.84 -17.50
C LEU A 124 30.04 -37.45 -16.92
N CYS A 125 30.63 -38.42 -17.62
CA CYS A 125 31.86 -39.04 -17.15
C CYS A 125 33.07 -38.12 -17.41
N ASN A 126 33.25 -37.13 -16.54
CA ASN A 126 34.19 -36.02 -16.64
C ASN A 126 34.97 -35.78 -15.33
N ASP A 127 34.83 -36.66 -14.33
CA ASP A 127 35.38 -36.55 -12.96
C ASP A 127 34.88 -35.29 -12.20
N ILE A 128 33.72 -34.76 -12.58
CA ILE A 128 33.00 -33.65 -11.92
C ILE A 128 31.64 -34.20 -11.48
N ASP A 129 31.24 -33.82 -10.28
CA ASP A 129 29.87 -33.98 -9.77
C ASP A 129 28.99 -32.92 -10.47
N ASP A 130 28.37 -33.30 -11.61
CA ASP A 130 27.60 -32.41 -12.46
C ASP A 130 26.19 -32.15 -11.88
N ASP A 131 25.70 -33.07 -11.04
CA ASP A 131 24.39 -32.99 -10.38
C ASP A 131 24.46 -32.51 -8.90
N CYS A 132 25.66 -32.47 -8.35
CA CYS A 132 26.01 -32.04 -6.99
C CYS A 132 25.38 -32.88 -5.88
N ASP A 133 25.16 -34.18 -6.11
CA ASP A 133 24.63 -35.10 -5.10
C ASP A 133 25.70 -35.59 -4.08
N GLY A 134 26.96 -35.23 -4.30
CA GLY A 134 28.10 -35.57 -3.45
C GLY A 134 28.82 -36.85 -3.86
N THR A 135 28.41 -37.49 -4.96
CA THR A 135 29.14 -38.53 -5.66
C THR A 135 29.65 -38.03 -7.02
N VAL A 136 30.52 -38.81 -7.68
CA VAL A 136 31.19 -38.36 -8.90
C VAL A 136 31.01 -39.41 -9.99
N ASP A 137 30.42 -39.00 -11.11
CA ASP A 137 30.06 -39.80 -12.28
C ASP A 137 29.17 -41.03 -11.99
N GLU A 138 28.31 -40.98 -10.97
CA GLU A 138 27.37 -42.05 -10.68
C GLU A 138 26.32 -42.19 -11.79
N GLY A 139 26.08 -43.43 -12.24
CA GLY A 139 25.24 -43.68 -13.41
C GLY A 139 25.86 -43.29 -14.76
N ALA A 140 26.93 -42.49 -14.78
CA ALA A 140 27.75 -42.22 -15.97
C ALA A 140 28.90 -43.24 -16.16
N ARG A 141 29.33 -43.90 -15.08
CA ARG A 141 30.32 -45.00 -15.09
C ARG A 141 29.72 -46.33 -15.56
N ASN A 142 30.50 -47.14 -16.26
CA ASN A 142 30.11 -48.49 -16.67
C ASN A 142 30.17 -49.50 -15.51
N ALA A 143 29.86 -50.79 -15.77
CA ALA A 143 29.87 -51.84 -14.75
C ALA A 143 31.25 -52.08 -14.09
N CYS A 144 32.34 -51.64 -14.71
CA CYS A 144 33.70 -51.71 -14.16
C CYS A 144 34.09 -50.45 -13.36
N GLY A 145 33.22 -49.44 -13.30
CA GLY A 145 33.49 -48.16 -12.62
C GLY A 145 34.26 -47.15 -13.48
N ASP A 146 34.48 -47.46 -14.76
CA ASP A 146 35.26 -46.63 -15.69
C ASP A 146 34.37 -45.77 -16.59
N CYS A 147 34.93 -44.64 -17.04
CA CYS A 147 34.32 -43.79 -18.06
C CYS A 147 34.47 -44.38 -19.46
N GLY A 148 33.34 -44.61 -20.13
CA GLY A 148 33.29 -45.09 -21.51
C GLY A 148 32.64 -46.46 -21.68
N PRO A 149 32.39 -46.90 -22.93
CA PRO A 149 31.82 -48.21 -23.18
C PRO A 149 32.72 -49.30 -22.57
N PRO A 150 32.14 -50.36 -21.98
CA PRO A 150 32.94 -51.47 -21.46
C PRO A 150 33.88 -51.94 -22.55
N ALA A 151 35.14 -52.23 -22.20
CA ALA A 151 36.11 -52.76 -23.14
C ALA A 151 35.43 -53.92 -23.90
N ALA A 152 35.27 -53.75 -25.21
CA ALA A 152 34.63 -54.77 -26.03
C ALA A 152 35.43 -56.05 -25.84
N GLU A 153 34.79 -57.07 -25.26
CA GLU A 153 35.43 -58.37 -25.07
C GLU A 153 35.78 -58.93 -26.46
N VAL A 154 37.08 -59.11 -26.72
CA VAL A 154 37.62 -59.65 -27.98
C VAL A 154 37.86 -61.15 -27.83
#